data_AF-A0A6A6Q817-F1
#
_entry.id   AF-A0A6A6Q817-F1
#
_cell.length_a   1.000
_cell.length_b   1.000
_cell.length_c   1.000
_cell.angle_alpha   90.00
_cell.angle_beta   90.00
_cell.angle_gamma   90.00
#
_symmetry.space_group_name_H-M   'P 1'
#
loop_
_entity.id
_entity.type
_entity.pdbx_description
1 polymer ?
#
loop_
_entity_poly.entity_id
_entity_poly.type
_entity_poly.pdbx_seq_one_letter_code
_entity_poly.pdbx_strand_id
1 'polypeptide(L)'
;MSSTSAQQQQAPAPWRDTFLSHINTMPSPEFVLATLHPAPKGSPTPYLPRARTCIFRGFWGELPENKHNDAPQNARVFESDLPTFTTDVRMQKAGEVFASSAGKADDDSLVQGSGGGGWCEAVWWAKEPSVQWRVRGRAFVVARDIEGEQGSEEGSGVRTVKSEVGGRMRVVSGKEEEKGEWSWGKELTAHFGNMSPTSKGAWSHVDVL
;
A
#
# COMPACT_ATOMS: atom_id res chain seq x y z
N MET A 1 -31.34 2.87 18.81
CA MET A 1 -31.39 2.58 17.36
C MET A 1 -30.13 3.18 16.75
N SER A 2 -29.13 2.34 16.48
CA SER A 2 -27.84 2.77 15.93
C SER A 2 -28.00 2.88 14.41
N SER A 3 -27.85 4.08 13.86
CA SER A 3 -27.89 4.30 12.43
C SER A 3 -26.63 3.71 11.81
N THR A 4 -26.77 2.56 11.15
CA THR A 4 -25.74 2.02 10.26
C THR A 4 -25.57 3.02 9.11
N SER A 5 -24.51 3.82 9.15
CA SER A 5 -24.12 4.68 8.03
C SER A 5 -23.88 3.79 6.82
N ALA A 6 -24.77 3.83 5.82
CA ALA A 6 -24.49 3.24 4.53
C ALA A 6 -23.18 3.85 4.02
N GLN A 7 -22.15 3.03 3.81
CA GLN A 7 -20.93 3.45 3.11
C GLN A 7 -21.37 3.93 1.73
N GLN A 8 -21.47 5.24 1.54
CA GLN A 8 -21.57 5.82 0.20
C GLN A 8 -20.34 5.35 -0.56
N GLN A 9 -20.57 4.64 -1.66
CA GLN A 9 -19.55 4.27 -2.63
C GLN A 9 -18.84 5.57 -3.02
N GLN A 10 -17.61 5.75 -2.55
CA GLN A 10 -16.84 6.95 -2.84
C GLN A 10 -16.67 7.03 -4.37
N ALA A 11 -16.77 8.20 -4.98
CA ALA A 11 -16.38 8.32 -6.37
C ALA A 11 -14.85 8.16 -6.49
N PRO A 12 -14.32 7.71 -7.64
CA PRO A 12 -12.89 7.79 -7.90
C PRO A 12 -12.36 9.20 -7.69
N ALA A 13 -11.14 9.31 -7.17
CA ALA A 13 -10.54 10.61 -6.95
C ALA A 13 -10.41 11.39 -8.28
N PRO A 14 -10.73 12.69 -8.31
CA PRO A 14 -10.76 13.47 -9.56
C PRO A 14 -9.39 13.61 -10.23
N TRP A 15 -8.31 13.32 -9.51
CA TRP A 15 -6.94 13.35 -10.02
C TRP A 15 -6.48 12.03 -10.63
N ARG A 16 -7.23 10.94 -10.44
CA ARG A 16 -6.81 9.57 -10.76
C ARG A 16 -6.42 9.39 -12.22
N ASP A 17 -7.32 9.75 -13.14
CA ASP A 17 -7.12 9.53 -14.56
C ASP A 17 -5.96 10.38 -15.11
N THR A 18 -5.88 11.64 -14.66
CA THR A 18 -4.76 12.52 -15.01
C THR A 18 -3.44 11.97 -14.47
N PHE A 19 -3.42 11.48 -13.23
CA PHE A 19 -2.26 10.83 -12.64
C PHE A 19 -1.80 9.65 -13.48
N LEU A 20 -2.69 8.70 -13.78
CA LEU A 20 -2.37 7.53 -14.59
C LEU A 20 -1.89 7.92 -16.00
N SER A 21 -2.53 8.89 -16.64
CA SER A 21 -2.11 9.39 -17.97
C SER A 21 -0.67 9.90 -17.95
N HIS A 22 -0.27 10.60 -16.88
CA HIS A 22 1.09 11.12 -16.73
C HIS A 22 2.09 10.02 -16.37
N ILE A 23 1.75 9.12 -15.42
CA ILE A 23 2.66 8.05 -15.00
C ILE A 23 2.92 7.06 -16.14
N ASN A 24 1.94 6.82 -17.01
CA ASN A 24 2.09 5.92 -18.16
C ASN A 24 3.05 6.46 -19.25
N THR A 25 3.44 7.74 -19.20
CA THR A 25 4.51 8.30 -20.05
C THR A 25 5.91 7.92 -19.57
N MET A 26 6.04 7.43 -18.34
CA MET A 26 7.34 7.12 -17.75
C MET A 26 7.84 5.74 -18.21
N PRO A 27 9.11 5.60 -18.65
CA PRO A 27 9.69 4.29 -19.00
C PRO A 27 9.68 3.29 -17.82
N SER A 28 9.80 3.83 -16.61
CA SER A 28 9.68 3.13 -15.34
C SER A 28 8.91 4.06 -14.40
N PRO A 29 7.82 3.61 -13.76
CA PRO A 29 6.98 4.47 -12.91
C PRO A 29 7.63 4.66 -11.53
N GLU A 30 8.83 5.23 -11.50
CA GLU A 30 9.62 5.49 -10.30
C GLU A 30 9.16 6.75 -9.56
N PHE A 31 9.26 6.72 -8.24
CA PHE A 31 8.95 7.85 -7.40
C PHE A 31 9.87 7.93 -6.19
N VAL A 32 10.02 9.13 -5.64
CA VAL A 32 10.74 9.34 -4.39
C VAL A 32 9.75 9.20 -3.25
N LEU A 33 9.97 8.22 -2.37
CA LEU A 33 9.24 8.05 -1.13
C LEU A 33 10.00 8.68 0.03
N ALA A 34 9.42 9.71 0.63
CA ALA A 34 9.87 10.30 1.88
C ALA A 34 9.08 9.73 3.07
N THR A 35 9.77 9.19 4.07
CA THR A 35 9.21 8.67 5.34
C THR A 35 9.92 9.34 6.53
N LEU A 36 9.38 9.12 7.72
CA LEU A 36 9.89 9.71 8.97
C LEU A 36 10.69 8.68 9.79
N HIS A 37 11.99 8.93 9.91
CA HIS A 37 12.89 8.15 10.76
C HIS A 37 12.94 8.74 12.18
N PRO A 38 12.83 7.94 13.26
CA PRO A 38 13.00 8.43 14.62
C PRO A 38 14.32 9.18 14.80
N ALA A 39 14.25 10.40 15.30
CA ALA A 39 15.45 11.20 15.47
C ALA A 39 16.24 10.74 16.71
N PRO A 40 17.59 10.84 16.70
CA PRO A 40 18.40 10.59 17.88
C PRO A 40 17.98 11.46 19.08
N LYS A 41 18.20 10.96 20.30
CA LYS A 41 17.97 11.74 21.53
C LYS A 41 18.73 13.08 21.46
N GLY A 42 18.04 14.17 21.82
CA GLY A 42 18.59 15.52 21.76
C GLY A 42 18.41 16.23 20.42
N SER A 43 17.78 15.58 19.43
CA SER A 43 17.40 16.25 18.17
C SER A 43 16.32 17.31 18.39
N PRO A 44 16.30 18.39 17.58
CA PRO A 44 15.29 19.45 17.71
C PRO A 44 13.88 19.01 17.27
N THR A 45 13.78 17.92 16.51
CA THR A 45 12.53 17.31 16.06
C THR A 45 12.51 15.83 16.42
N PRO A 46 11.33 15.22 16.64
CA PRO A 46 11.22 13.79 16.98
C PRO A 46 11.51 12.86 15.78
N TYR A 47 11.46 13.38 14.56
CA TYR A 47 11.71 12.62 13.33
C TYR A 47 12.62 13.40 12.37
N LEU A 48 13.33 12.65 11.54
CA LEU A 48 14.14 13.12 10.42
C LEU A 48 13.63 12.47 9.11
N PRO A 49 13.46 13.24 8.02
CA PRO A 49 13.00 12.66 6.77
C PRO A 49 14.08 11.77 6.12
N ARG A 50 13.66 10.64 5.57
CA ARG A 50 14.49 9.79 4.71
C ARG A 50 13.80 9.63 3.37
N ALA A 51 14.56 9.76 2.28
CA ALA A 51 14.05 9.67 0.92
C ALA A 51 14.79 8.58 0.14
N ARG A 52 14.06 7.84 -0.71
CA ARG A 52 14.61 6.83 -1.62
C ARG A 52 13.68 6.64 -2.80
N THR A 53 14.21 6.07 -3.88
CA THR A 53 13.40 5.69 -5.05
C THR A 53 12.67 4.37 -4.81
N CYS A 54 11.38 4.35 -5.15
CA CYS A 54 10.49 3.20 -5.18
C CYS A 54 9.83 3.12 -6.56
N ILE A 55 9.17 2.00 -6.86
CA ILE A 55 8.45 1.79 -8.13
C ILE A 55 6.96 1.66 -7.82
N PHE A 56 6.13 2.47 -8.48
CA PHE A 56 4.69 2.37 -8.41
C PHE A 56 4.22 1.08 -9.12
N ARG A 57 3.38 0.30 -8.44
CA ARG A 57 2.95 -1.03 -8.88
C ARG A 57 1.46 -1.09 -9.25
N GLY A 58 0.81 0.06 -9.39
CA GLY A 58 -0.63 0.18 -9.58
C GLY A 58 -1.35 0.57 -8.30
N PHE A 59 -2.66 0.68 -8.38
CA PHE A 59 -3.52 0.90 -7.23
C PHE A 59 -3.93 -0.43 -6.59
N TRP A 60 -4.14 -0.41 -5.27
CA TRP A 60 -4.53 -1.61 -4.51
C TRP A 60 -5.90 -2.13 -5.00
N GLY A 61 -5.99 -3.43 -5.30
CA GLY A 61 -7.19 -4.06 -5.89
C GLY A 61 -7.25 -3.99 -7.42
N GLU A 62 -6.33 -3.26 -8.06
CA GLU A 62 -6.36 -3.00 -9.50
C GLU A 62 -5.05 -3.36 -10.18
N LEU A 63 -4.33 -4.35 -9.63
CA LEU A 63 -3.05 -4.80 -10.16
C LEU A 63 -3.11 -4.93 -11.70
N PRO A 64 -2.18 -4.29 -12.45
CA PRO A 64 -2.15 -4.40 -13.90
C PRO A 64 -1.94 -5.85 -14.35
N GLU A 65 -2.64 -6.23 -15.41
CA GLU A 65 -2.49 -7.57 -16.00
C GLU A 65 -1.07 -7.78 -16.51
N ASN A 66 -0.50 -8.94 -16.22
CA ASN A 66 0.83 -9.31 -16.66
C ASN A 66 0.83 -10.79 -17.06
N LYS A 67 1.05 -11.05 -18.35
CA LYS A 67 1.10 -12.40 -18.92
C LYS A 67 2.20 -13.30 -18.35
N HIS A 68 3.14 -12.74 -17.60
CA HIS A 68 4.24 -13.47 -16.93
C HIS A 68 3.97 -13.69 -15.43
N ASN A 69 2.79 -13.32 -14.96
CA ASN A 69 2.36 -13.54 -13.59
C ASN A 69 1.47 -14.79 -13.52
N ASP A 70 2.09 -15.91 -13.15
CA ASP A 70 1.39 -17.19 -12.96
C ASP A 70 0.77 -17.34 -11.56
N ALA A 71 0.82 -16.29 -10.72
CA ALA A 71 0.23 -16.34 -9.38
C ALA A 71 -1.31 -16.27 -9.44
N PRO A 72 -2.02 -16.84 -8.45
CA PRO A 72 -3.46 -16.65 -8.32
C PRO A 72 -3.80 -15.15 -8.23
N GLN A 73 -4.74 -14.69 -9.05
CA GLN A 73 -5.19 -13.29 -9.08
C GLN A 73 -6.65 -13.19 -8.64
N ASN A 74 -7.00 -12.10 -7.98
CA ASN A 74 -8.39 -11.76 -7.75
C ASN A 74 -9.06 -11.32 -9.06
N ALA A 75 -10.36 -11.55 -9.19
CA ALA A 75 -11.16 -10.81 -10.15
C ALA A 75 -11.13 -9.31 -9.80
N ARG A 76 -11.31 -8.43 -10.80
CA ARG A 76 -11.40 -6.97 -10.62
C ARG A 76 -12.73 -6.58 -9.97
N VAL A 77 -12.89 -6.94 -8.70
CA VAL A 77 -14.08 -6.69 -7.89
C VAL A 77 -13.97 -5.39 -7.11
N PHE A 78 -12.75 -5.02 -6.73
CA PHE A 78 -12.47 -3.79 -6.01
C PHE A 78 -11.58 -2.85 -6.83
N GLU A 79 -11.74 -1.56 -6.56
CA GLU A 79 -10.86 -0.49 -7.01
C GLU A 79 -10.54 0.46 -5.85
N SER A 80 -9.42 1.16 -5.91
CA SER A 80 -9.05 2.14 -4.88
C SER A 80 -8.13 3.22 -5.44
N ASP A 81 -8.02 4.36 -4.75
CA ASP A 81 -7.07 5.42 -5.11
C ASP A 81 -5.78 5.33 -4.27
N LEU A 82 -5.40 4.10 -3.86
CA LEU A 82 -4.27 3.83 -2.98
C LEU A 82 -3.05 3.33 -3.76
N PRO A 83 -2.02 4.17 -4.00
CA PRO A 83 -0.84 3.75 -4.73
C PRO A 83 -0.07 2.67 -3.97
N THR A 84 0.42 1.67 -4.70
CA THR A 84 1.17 0.55 -4.10
C THR A 84 2.62 0.53 -4.56
N PHE A 85 3.49 0.01 -3.70
CA PHE A 85 4.84 -0.40 -4.06
C PHE A 85 5.24 -1.63 -3.22
N THR A 86 6.33 -2.30 -3.61
CA THR A 86 6.82 -3.47 -2.88
C THR A 86 8.13 -3.16 -2.18
N THR A 87 8.33 -3.75 -1.00
CA THR A 87 9.56 -3.60 -0.22
C THR A 87 9.88 -4.86 0.58
N ASP A 88 11.11 -4.91 1.10
CA ASP A 88 11.61 -5.99 1.92
C ASP A 88 11.51 -5.50 3.37
N VAL A 89 11.05 -6.37 4.26
CA VAL A 89 10.87 -6.06 5.70
C VAL A 89 12.13 -5.49 6.34
N ARG A 90 13.30 -5.90 5.83
CA ARG A 90 14.61 -5.50 6.34
C ARG A 90 15.00 -4.09 5.90
N MET A 91 14.27 -3.49 4.96
CA MET A 91 14.53 -2.11 4.56
C MET A 91 14.04 -1.14 5.63
N GLN A 92 14.84 -0.12 5.91
CA GLN A 92 14.52 0.92 6.89
C GLN A 92 13.13 1.53 6.71
N LYS A 93 12.68 1.70 5.47
CA LYS A 93 11.35 2.29 5.17
C LYS A 93 10.21 1.49 5.77
N ALA A 94 10.33 0.15 5.86
CA ALA A 94 9.32 -0.69 6.50
C ALA A 94 9.17 -0.28 7.96
N GLY A 95 10.26 -0.24 8.73
CA GLY A 95 10.26 0.25 10.12
C GLY A 95 9.76 1.68 10.29
N GLU A 96 10.12 2.59 9.38
CA GLU A 96 9.70 3.99 9.45
C GLU A 96 8.17 4.19 9.29
N VAL A 97 7.52 3.30 8.54
CA VAL A 97 6.05 3.27 8.40
C VAL A 97 5.35 2.91 9.72
N PHE A 98 5.99 2.13 10.59
CA PHE A 98 5.44 1.82 11.92
C PHE A 98 5.85 2.83 12.99
N ALA A 99 7.11 3.28 12.97
CA ALA A 99 7.68 4.14 14.00
C ALA A 99 7.04 5.55 14.05
N SER A 100 6.50 6.02 12.92
CA SER A 100 5.77 7.29 12.81
C SER A 100 4.24 7.14 12.89
N SER A 101 3.75 5.94 13.18
CA SER A 101 2.31 5.67 13.34
C SER A 101 1.80 6.13 14.72
N ALA A 102 0.47 6.22 14.86
CA ALA A 102 -0.16 6.61 16.13
C ALA A 102 0.11 5.62 17.28
N GLY A 103 0.32 4.33 16.94
CA GLY A 103 0.62 3.28 17.90
C GLY A 103 2.08 3.23 18.34
N LYS A 104 2.99 3.89 17.60
CA LYS A 104 4.45 3.90 17.80
C LYS A 104 5.00 2.51 18.14
N ALA A 105 5.29 1.72 17.12
CA ALA A 105 6.00 0.46 17.32
C ALA A 105 7.45 0.76 17.74
N ASP A 106 7.69 0.77 19.04
CA ASP A 106 9.03 0.91 19.62
C ASP A 106 9.77 -0.44 19.72
N ASP A 107 9.10 -1.54 19.31
CA ASP A 107 9.60 -2.92 19.33
C ASP A 107 9.65 -3.49 17.90
N ASP A 108 10.81 -4.01 17.50
CA ASP A 108 11.06 -4.59 16.18
C ASP A 108 10.13 -5.76 15.85
N SER A 109 9.61 -6.46 16.85
CA SER A 109 8.64 -7.56 16.67
C SER A 109 7.29 -7.08 16.12
N LEU A 110 6.93 -5.82 16.36
CA LEU A 110 5.69 -5.21 15.88
C LEU A 110 5.78 -4.72 14.42
N VAL A 111 6.98 -4.77 13.82
CA VAL A 111 7.29 -4.27 12.47
C VAL A 111 7.31 -5.41 11.43
N GLN A 112 7.19 -6.67 11.86
CA GLN A 112 7.34 -7.84 10.99
C GLN A 112 6.05 -8.27 10.26
N GLY A 113 4.91 -7.66 10.57
CA GLY A 113 3.59 -8.06 10.09
C GLY A 113 2.82 -6.95 9.40
N SER A 114 1.53 -7.15 9.21
CA SER A 114 0.65 -6.14 8.60
C SER A 114 0.39 -5.02 9.61
N GLY A 115 0.38 -3.75 9.17
CA GLY A 115 0.14 -2.62 10.07
C GLY A 115 0.64 -1.30 9.52
N GLY A 116 1.23 -0.47 10.38
CA GLY A 116 1.79 0.83 10.02
C GLY A 116 0.86 2.00 10.32
N GLY A 117 0.67 2.88 9.34
CA GLY A 117 -0.08 4.13 9.48
C GLY A 117 0.81 5.36 9.73
N GLY A 118 2.10 5.24 9.46
CA GLY A 118 3.09 6.31 9.52
C GLY A 118 2.98 7.30 8.36
N TRP A 119 3.37 8.55 8.61
CA TRP A 119 3.28 9.61 7.61
C TRP A 119 4.37 9.48 6.54
N CYS A 120 3.98 9.74 5.30
CA CYS A 120 4.89 9.76 4.16
C CYS A 120 4.45 10.75 3.08
N GLU A 121 5.39 11.08 2.18
CA GLU A 121 5.14 11.79 0.95
C GLU A 121 5.78 11.03 -0.21
N ALA A 122 5.00 10.76 -1.25
CA ALA A 122 5.48 10.18 -2.50
C ALA A 122 5.47 11.23 -3.62
N VAL A 123 6.59 11.33 -4.34
CA VAL A 123 6.79 12.34 -5.39
C VAL A 123 7.17 11.67 -6.70
N TRP A 124 6.32 11.84 -7.71
CA TRP A 124 6.61 11.45 -9.10
C TRP A 124 6.98 12.68 -9.92
N TRP A 125 7.99 12.53 -10.78
CA TRP A 125 8.33 13.52 -11.78
C TRP A 125 8.09 12.94 -13.18
N ALA A 126 6.92 13.24 -13.75
CA ALA A 126 6.56 12.83 -15.10
C ALA A 126 7.13 13.85 -16.10
N LYS A 127 8.27 13.49 -16.70
CA LYS A 127 9.07 14.41 -17.54
C LYS A 127 8.34 14.86 -18.80
N GLU A 128 7.65 13.95 -19.49
CA GLU A 128 6.97 14.24 -20.75
C GLU A 128 5.88 15.33 -20.58
N PRO A 129 4.92 15.20 -19.65
CA PRO A 129 3.98 16.28 -19.37
C PRO A 129 4.60 17.43 -18.56
N SER A 130 5.85 17.31 -18.10
CA SER A 130 6.52 18.25 -17.20
C SER A 130 5.75 18.51 -15.90
N VAL A 131 5.17 17.46 -15.32
CA VAL A 131 4.32 17.53 -14.12
C VAL A 131 4.95 16.79 -12.94
N GLN A 132 4.90 17.42 -11.77
CA GLN A 132 5.25 16.80 -10.49
C GLN A 132 3.98 16.43 -9.71
N TRP A 133 3.82 15.16 -9.38
CA TRP A 133 2.77 14.70 -8.47
C TRP A 133 3.35 14.55 -7.07
N ARG A 134 2.63 15.04 -6.06
CA ARG A 134 2.98 14.89 -4.64
C ARG A 134 1.77 14.32 -3.91
N VAL A 135 1.88 13.08 -3.47
CA VAL A 135 0.85 12.40 -2.67
C VAL A 135 1.34 12.34 -1.23
N ARG A 136 0.55 12.91 -0.32
CA ARG A 136 0.83 12.88 1.13
C ARG A 136 -0.23 12.03 1.79
N GLY A 137 0.20 11.12 2.66
CA GLY A 137 -0.71 10.17 3.26
C GLY A 137 -0.09 9.36 4.38
N ARG A 138 -0.80 8.32 4.76
CA ARG A 138 -0.36 7.33 5.73
C ARG A 138 -0.08 6.05 4.98
N ALA A 139 1.14 5.55 5.11
CA ALA A 139 1.50 4.28 4.52
C ALA A 139 1.07 3.12 5.44
N PHE A 140 0.61 2.03 4.85
CA PHE A 140 0.26 0.79 5.52
C PHE A 140 1.02 -0.37 4.87
N VAL A 141 1.47 -1.31 5.69
CA VAL A 141 2.15 -2.53 5.24
C VAL A 141 1.15 -3.67 5.20
N VAL A 142 1.02 -4.30 4.05
CA VAL A 142 0.28 -5.55 3.86
C VAL A 142 1.29 -6.69 3.78
N ALA A 143 1.20 -7.62 4.73
CA ALA A 143 2.15 -8.69 4.94
C ALA A 143 1.48 -10.07 4.91
N ARG A 144 2.28 -11.14 5.05
CA ARG A 144 1.80 -12.53 4.92
C ARG A 144 0.77 -12.92 5.98
N ASP A 145 0.74 -12.23 7.09
CA ASP A 145 -0.21 -12.40 8.18
C ASP A 145 -1.59 -11.75 7.92
N ILE A 146 -1.80 -11.08 6.78
CA ILE A 146 -3.04 -10.30 6.50
C ILE A 146 -4.33 -11.15 6.55
N GLU A 147 -4.26 -12.44 6.25
CA GLU A 147 -5.41 -13.35 6.36
C GLU A 147 -5.52 -14.02 7.75
N GLY A 148 -4.53 -13.81 8.62
CA GLY A 148 -4.41 -14.51 9.90
C GLY A 148 -4.12 -16.01 9.74
N GLU A 149 -3.91 -16.69 10.87
CA GLU A 149 -3.97 -18.15 10.91
C GLU A 149 -5.40 -18.58 11.29
N GLN A 150 -5.85 -19.69 10.72
CA GLN A 150 -7.22 -20.16 10.96
C GLN A 150 -7.42 -20.48 12.45
N GLY A 151 -8.29 -19.73 13.13
CA GLY A 151 -8.60 -19.91 14.55
C GLY A 151 -7.73 -19.13 15.53
N SER A 152 -6.80 -18.28 15.07
CA SER A 152 -6.07 -17.34 15.94
C SER A 152 -6.77 -15.97 16.01
N GLU A 153 -6.54 -15.23 17.09
CA GLU A 153 -7.01 -13.85 17.18
C GLU A 153 -6.27 -12.97 16.17
N GLU A 154 -7.03 -12.21 15.37
CA GLU A 154 -6.46 -11.29 14.40
C GLU A 154 -5.65 -10.19 15.09
N GLY A 155 -4.38 -10.05 14.69
CA GLY A 155 -3.47 -9.05 15.21
C GLY A 155 -4.00 -7.62 15.04
N SER A 156 -3.67 -6.73 15.98
CA SER A 156 -4.10 -5.32 15.92
C SER A 156 -3.66 -4.60 14.64
N GLY A 157 -2.48 -4.95 14.10
CA GLY A 157 -1.96 -4.43 12.85
C GLY A 157 -2.80 -4.86 11.63
N VAL A 158 -3.15 -6.15 11.55
CA VAL A 158 -4.06 -6.68 10.51
C VAL A 158 -5.42 -5.97 10.54
N ARG A 159 -6.03 -5.85 11.74
CA ARG A 159 -7.30 -5.11 11.93
C ARG A 159 -7.19 -3.66 11.44
N THR A 160 -6.08 -3.00 11.74
CA THR A 160 -5.81 -1.62 11.30
C THR A 160 -5.75 -1.54 9.77
N VAL A 161 -4.98 -2.43 9.12
CA VAL A 161 -4.86 -2.45 7.65
C VAL A 161 -6.21 -2.71 7.00
N LYS A 162 -6.94 -3.75 7.41
CA LYS A 162 -8.26 -4.05 6.84
C LYS A 162 -9.25 -2.91 7.01
N SER A 163 -9.23 -2.22 8.16
CA SER A 163 -10.08 -1.06 8.38
C SER A 163 -9.69 0.13 7.50
N GLU A 164 -8.41 0.49 7.46
CA GLU A 164 -7.93 1.70 6.78
C GLU A 164 -7.83 1.51 5.27
N VAL A 165 -7.18 0.44 4.81
CA VAL A 165 -7.05 0.12 3.38
C VAL A 165 -8.39 -0.35 2.85
N GLY A 166 -9.03 -1.31 3.52
CA GLY A 166 -10.32 -1.87 3.08
C GLY A 166 -11.46 -0.85 3.10
N GLY A 167 -11.45 0.10 4.04
CA GLY A 167 -12.43 1.18 4.10
C GLY A 167 -12.33 2.19 2.95
N ARG A 168 -11.23 2.19 2.20
CA ARG A 168 -10.99 3.04 1.01
C ARG A 168 -11.13 2.28 -0.31
N MET A 169 -11.32 0.97 -0.25
CA MET A 169 -11.66 0.15 -1.42
C MET A 169 -13.13 0.34 -1.78
N ARG A 170 -13.41 0.38 -3.07
CA ARG A 170 -14.76 0.51 -3.62
C ARG A 170 -15.06 -0.72 -4.46
N VAL A 171 -16.29 -1.19 -4.39
CA VAL A 171 -16.74 -2.28 -5.25
C VAL A 171 -16.96 -1.71 -6.66
N VAL A 172 -16.42 -2.39 -7.66
CA VAL A 172 -16.64 -2.08 -9.08
C VAL A 172 -18.12 -2.28 -9.41
N SER A 173 -18.72 -1.34 -10.14
CA SER A 173 -20.14 -1.40 -10.51
C SER A 173 -20.48 -2.73 -11.20
N GLY A 174 -21.46 -3.46 -10.66
CA GLY A 174 -21.91 -4.74 -11.21
C GLY A 174 -21.10 -5.96 -10.72
N LYS A 175 -20.25 -5.78 -9.71
CA LYS A 175 -19.42 -6.83 -9.09
C LYS A 175 -19.77 -7.07 -7.61
N GLU A 176 -20.91 -6.57 -7.14
CA GLU A 176 -21.33 -6.64 -5.75
C GLU A 176 -21.46 -8.07 -5.21
N GLU A 177 -21.91 -9.01 -6.03
CA GLU A 177 -22.06 -10.42 -5.65
C GLU A 177 -20.71 -11.15 -5.53
N GLU A 178 -19.69 -10.69 -6.29
CA GLU A 178 -18.34 -11.27 -6.31
C GLU A 178 -17.46 -10.77 -5.15
N LYS A 179 -17.96 -9.83 -4.33
CA LYS A 179 -17.23 -9.24 -3.18
C LYS A 179 -16.63 -10.28 -2.24
N GLY A 180 -17.36 -11.36 -1.98
CA GLY A 180 -16.95 -12.43 -1.06
C GLY A 180 -15.83 -13.32 -1.59
N GLU A 181 -15.54 -13.27 -2.89
CA GLU A 181 -14.51 -14.11 -3.54
C GLU A 181 -13.11 -13.47 -3.52
N TRP A 182 -13.06 -12.15 -3.27
CA TRP A 182 -11.83 -11.38 -3.21
C TRP A 182 -11.06 -11.67 -1.92
N SER A 183 -9.75 -11.89 -2.03
CA SER A 183 -8.86 -12.20 -0.90
C SER A 183 -7.67 -11.26 -0.84
N TRP A 184 -7.35 -10.82 0.38
CA TRP A 184 -6.15 -10.04 0.68
C TRP A 184 -4.88 -10.82 0.34
N GLY A 185 -4.85 -12.10 0.72
CA GLY A 185 -3.72 -12.99 0.44
C GLY A 185 -3.50 -13.22 -1.06
N LYS A 186 -4.56 -13.38 -1.85
CA LYS A 186 -4.47 -13.47 -3.32
C LYS A 186 -3.92 -12.17 -3.91
N GLU A 187 -4.41 -11.01 -3.46
CA GLU A 187 -3.95 -9.70 -3.94
C GLU A 187 -2.46 -9.51 -3.65
N LEU A 188 -2.06 -9.75 -2.40
CA LEU A 188 -0.68 -9.69 -1.96
C LEU A 188 0.22 -10.59 -2.82
N THR A 189 -0.19 -11.84 -3.03
CA THR A 189 0.57 -12.82 -3.83
C THR A 189 0.70 -12.37 -5.29
N ALA A 190 -0.38 -11.83 -5.87
CA ALA A 190 -0.39 -11.33 -7.24
C ALA A 190 0.60 -10.16 -7.42
N HIS A 191 0.68 -9.23 -6.46
CA HIS A 191 1.67 -8.13 -6.49
C HIS A 191 3.11 -8.64 -6.56
N PHE A 192 3.47 -9.68 -5.78
CA PHE A 192 4.80 -10.31 -5.87
C PHE A 192 5.00 -11.07 -7.17
N GLY A 193 3.94 -11.71 -7.69
CA GLY A 193 3.94 -12.38 -8.97
C GLY A 193 4.28 -11.47 -10.15
N ASN A 194 3.91 -10.18 -10.06
CA ASN A 194 4.23 -9.13 -11.05
C ASN A 194 5.67 -8.63 -11.03
N MET A 195 6.51 -9.09 -10.09
CA MET A 195 7.92 -8.69 -10.04
C MET A 195 8.81 -9.57 -10.93
N SER A 196 10.01 -9.07 -11.26
CA SER A 196 11.00 -9.85 -12.00
C SER A 196 11.46 -11.09 -11.20
N PRO A 197 11.85 -12.21 -11.85
CA PRO A 197 12.28 -13.42 -11.16
C PRO A 197 13.38 -13.19 -10.11
N THR A 198 14.35 -12.34 -10.42
CA THR A 198 15.44 -11.94 -9.49
C THR A 198 14.91 -11.22 -8.25
N SER A 199 13.82 -10.47 -8.40
CA SER A 199 13.19 -9.76 -7.30
C SER A 199 12.37 -10.71 -6.41
N LYS A 200 11.66 -11.71 -6.97
CA LYS A 200 10.73 -12.58 -6.21
C LYS A 200 11.33 -13.24 -4.97
N GLY A 201 12.64 -13.52 -4.94
CA GLY A 201 13.33 -14.14 -3.79
C GLY A 201 13.75 -13.18 -2.67
N ALA A 202 13.64 -11.86 -2.86
CA ALA A 202 14.19 -10.86 -1.94
C ALA A 202 13.13 -10.12 -1.10
N TRP A 203 11.86 -10.08 -1.51
CA TRP A 203 10.85 -9.20 -0.92
C TRP A 203 9.82 -9.97 -0.09
N SER A 204 9.26 -9.34 0.94
CA SER A 204 8.31 -9.98 1.86
C SER A 204 7.02 -9.19 2.11
N HIS A 205 6.94 -7.89 1.75
CA HIS A 205 5.73 -7.05 1.96
C HIS A 205 5.35 -6.15 0.78
N VAL A 206 4.06 -5.76 0.75
CA VAL A 206 3.51 -4.74 -0.14
C VAL A 206 3.09 -3.56 0.73
N ASP A 207 3.53 -2.37 0.35
CA ASP A 207 3.18 -1.13 1.04
C ASP A 207 2.13 -0.36 0.22
N VAL A 208 1.16 0.22 0.91
CA VAL A 208 0.01 0.94 0.37
C VAL A 208 0.00 2.36 0.95
N LEU A 209 -0.06 3.39 0.09
CA LEU A 209 0.07 4.82 0.45
C LEU A 209 -1.27 5.54 0.59
#